data_AF-A0A2S2PB94-F1
#
_entry.id   AF-A0A2S2PB94-F1
#
_cell.length_a   1.000
_cell.length_b   1.000
_cell.length_c   1.000
_cell.angle_alpha   90.00
_cell.angle_beta   90.00
_cell.angle_gamma   90.00
#
_symmetry.space_group_name_H-M   'P 1'
#
loop_
_entity.id
_entity.type
_entity.pdbx_description
1 polymer ?
#
loop_
_entity_poly.entity_id
_entity_poly.type
_entity_poly.pdbx_seq_one_letter_code
_entity_poly.pdbx_strand_id
1 'polypeptide(L)'
;MEYVNGGELFFHLSRERVFTEDRTRFYGAEIISALGYLHSQGIIYRDLKLENLLLDKDGHIKIADFGLCKEDITYGSTTKTFCGTPEYLAPEVLEDLDYGRAVDWWGIGVVMYEMMCGRLPFYNKDHDKLFTLILMESVRFPRGLSAAAKSLLTGLLIKDPKKRLGGGPDDAQEIMSHVFFSSINWLDLEQKKIPPPFQPQVSSDTDTRYFDSEFTGESVELTPPDLSSHHLNSIAEEMEQSQPYFPQFSYQDLAGSISISASSCFSHT
;
A
#
# COMPACT_ATOMS: atom_id res chain seq x y z
N MET A 1 13.93 -1.54 8.59
CA MET A 1 12.99 -0.71 7.83
C MET A 1 13.21 0.74 8.22
N GLU A 2 13.02 1.68 7.30
CA GLU A 2 13.05 3.11 7.60
C GLU A 2 11.85 3.47 8.50
N TYR A 3 12.03 4.31 9.51
CA TYR A 3 10.93 4.82 10.32
C TYR A 3 10.18 5.91 9.55
N VAL A 4 8.85 5.77 9.43
CA VAL A 4 7.99 6.65 8.65
C VAL A 4 7.03 7.37 9.60
N ASN A 5 7.34 8.63 9.93
CA ASN A 5 6.70 9.37 11.01
C ASN A 5 5.53 10.27 10.58
N GLY A 6 5.19 10.33 9.29
CA GLY A 6 4.02 11.07 8.81
C GLY A 6 2.70 10.36 9.05
N GLY A 7 2.72 9.10 9.53
CA GLY A 7 1.54 8.30 9.87
C GLY A 7 0.82 7.71 8.66
N GLU A 8 -0.19 6.89 8.94
CA GLU A 8 -1.03 6.22 7.94
C GLU A 8 -2.02 7.17 7.29
N LEU A 9 -2.33 6.98 6.00
CA LEU A 9 -3.42 7.71 5.34
C LEU A 9 -4.75 7.47 6.04
N PHE A 10 -4.96 6.29 6.62
CA PHE A 10 -6.14 5.98 7.43
C PHE A 10 -6.32 6.98 8.58
N PHE A 11 -5.25 7.25 9.34
CA PHE A 11 -5.27 8.22 10.43
C PHE A 11 -5.67 9.61 9.93
N HIS A 12 -5.07 10.09 8.84
CA HIS A 12 -5.39 11.42 8.29
C HIS A 12 -6.83 11.50 7.77
N LEU A 13 -7.29 10.47 7.05
CA LEU A 13 -8.65 10.45 6.51
C LEU A 13 -9.70 10.36 7.63
N SER A 14 -9.45 9.61 8.71
CA SER A 14 -10.36 9.50 9.85
C SER A 14 -10.65 10.87 10.49
N ARG A 15 -9.66 11.78 10.50
CA ARG A 15 -9.78 13.13 11.06
C ARG A 15 -10.40 14.13 10.09
N GLU A 16 -10.02 14.07 8.82
CA GLU A 16 -10.48 15.00 7.79
C GLU A 16 -11.81 14.60 7.12
N ARG A 17 -12.23 13.34 7.33
CA ARG A 17 -13.38 12.65 6.72
C ARG A 17 -13.25 12.41 5.22
N VAL A 18 -12.77 13.38 4.45
CA VAL A 18 -12.54 13.28 3.00
C VAL A 18 -11.28 14.06 2.62
N PHE A 19 -10.56 13.57 1.62
CA PHE A 19 -9.55 14.34 0.92
C PHE A 19 -10.14 15.04 -0.31
N THR A 20 -9.52 16.13 -0.72
CA THR A 20 -9.85 16.80 -1.98
C THR A 20 -9.40 15.95 -3.16
N GLU A 21 -10.04 16.12 -4.32
CA GLU A 21 -9.62 15.41 -5.54
C GLU A 21 -8.17 15.71 -5.90
N ASP A 22 -7.66 16.91 -5.61
CA ASP A 22 -6.26 17.26 -5.86
C ASP A 22 -5.30 16.48 -4.95
N ARG A 23 -5.65 16.33 -3.66
CA ARG A 23 -4.87 15.53 -2.71
C ARG A 23 -4.91 14.04 -3.09
N THR A 24 -6.10 13.53 -3.42
CA THR A 24 -6.25 12.14 -3.89
C THR A 24 -5.53 11.90 -5.22
N ARG A 25 -5.48 12.89 -6.13
CA ARG A 25 -4.72 12.78 -7.38
C ARG A 25 -3.23 12.64 -7.14
N PHE A 26 -2.68 13.44 -6.23
CA PHE A 26 -1.27 13.36 -5.87
C PHE A 26 -0.94 11.99 -5.27
N TYR A 27 -1.63 11.56 -4.21
CA TYR A 27 -1.37 10.27 -3.58
C TYR A 27 -1.66 9.09 -4.52
N GLY A 28 -2.77 9.14 -5.25
CA GLY A 28 -3.12 8.13 -6.25
C GLY A 28 -2.03 7.97 -7.29
N ALA A 29 -1.45 9.07 -7.78
CA ALA A 29 -0.36 9.02 -8.75
C ALA A 29 0.91 8.36 -8.17
N GLU A 30 1.30 8.67 -6.94
CA GLU A 30 2.47 8.04 -6.31
C GLU A 30 2.27 6.53 -6.10
N ILE A 31 1.07 6.13 -5.66
CA ILE A 31 0.75 4.71 -5.47
C ILE A 31 0.73 3.97 -6.82
N ILE A 32 0.13 4.56 -7.87
CA ILE A 32 0.11 3.99 -9.22
C ILE A 32 1.54 3.83 -9.77
N SER A 33 2.41 4.82 -9.58
CA SER A 33 3.82 4.74 -9.99
C SER A 33 4.54 3.59 -9.28
N ALA A 34 4.36 3.46 -7.95
CA ALA A 34 4.96 2.37 -7.18
C ALA A 34 4.44 0.99 -7.58
N LEU A 35 3.12 0.82 -7.75
CA LEU A 35 2.54 -0.46 -8.22
C LEU A 35 2.97 -0.80 -9.65
N GLY A 36 3.02 0.20 -10.54
CA GLY A 36 3.54 0.01 -11.89
C GLY A 36 4.98 -0.49 -11.90
N TYR A 37 5.82 0.01 -10.99
CA TYR A 37 7.16 -0.53 -10.77
C TYR A 37 7.12 -1.99 -10.30
N LEU A 38 6.34 -2.34 -9.27
CA LEU A 38 6.21 -3.74 -8.81
C LEU A 38 5.77 -4.68 -9.93
N HIS A 39 4.74 -4.30 -10.69
CA HIS A 39 4.26 -5.07 -11.83
C HIS A 39 5.33 -5.25 -12.90
N SER A 40 6.17 -4.24 -13.14
CA SER A 40 7.31 -4.34 -14.06
C SER A 40 8.37 -5.35 -13.62
N GLN A 41 8.45 -5.62 -12.30
CA GLN A 41 9.30 -6.65 -11.70
C GLN A 41 8.60 -8.00 -11.57
N GLY A 42 7.37 -8.15 -12.09
CA GLY A 42 6.58 -9.38 -11.98
C GLY A 42 6.03 -9.61 -10.57
N ILE A 43 5.84 -8.55 -9.78
CA ILE A 43 5.33 -8.61 -8.41
C ILE A 43 3.95 -7.97 -8.36
N ILE A 44 2.99 -8.66 -7.75
CA ILE A 44 1.67 -8.09 -7.38
C ILE A 44 1.58 -7.92 -5.87
N TYR A 45 0.97 -6.83 -5.41
CA TYR A 45 1.00 -6.39 -4.01
C TYR A 45 -0.10 -7.02 -3.15
N ARG A 46 -1.34 -7.06 -3.65
CA ARG A 46 -2.52 -7.77 -3.11
C ARG A 46 -3.09 -7.31 -1.76
N ASP A 47 -2.48 -6.37 -1.04
CA ASP A 47 -3.02 -5.85 0.24
C ASP A 47 -3.08 -4.33 0.29
N LEU A 48 -3.58 -3.71 -0.79
CA LEU A 48 -3.76 -2.26 -0.82
C LEU A 48 -4.93 -1.83 0.06
N LYS A 49 -4.60 -1.04 1.09
CA LYS A 49 -5.53 -0.41 2.05
C LYS A 49 -4.91 0.85 2.64
N LEU A 50 -5.72 1.71 3.26
CA LEU A 50 -5.24 3.00 3.78
C LEU A 50 -4.21 2.86 4.92
N GLU A 51 -4.25 1.76 5.66
CA GLU A 51 -3.35 1.41 6.76
C GLU A 51 -1.94 1.06 6.26
N ASN A 52 -1.83 0.49 5.05
CA ASN A 52 -0.54 0.15 4.44
C ASN A 52 0.07 1.32 3.64
N LEU A 53 -0.60 2.47 3.61
CA LEU A 53 -0.17 3.68 2.90
C LEU A 53 0.27 4.73 3.90
N LEU A 54 1.57 4.89 4.04
CA LEU A 54 2.18 5.82 5.00
C LEU A 54 2.61 7.12 4.32
N LEU A 55 2.73 8.19 5.09
CA LEU A 55 3.38 9.43 4.65
C LEU A 55 4.78 9.55 5.26
N ASP A 56 5.78 9.85 4.44
CA ASP A 56 7.09 10.26 4.93
C ASP A 56 7.06 11.68 5.52
N LYS A 57 8.15 12.11 6.15
CA LYS A 57 8.27 13.44 6.79
C LYS A 57 8.00 14.61 5.83
N ASP A 58 8.17 14.40 4.53
CA ASP A 58 7.99 15.43 3.51
C ASP A 58 6.56 15.39 2.94
N GLY A 59 5.80 14.33 3.20
CA GLY A 59 4.41 14.15 2.80
C GLY A 59 4.21 13.27 1.56
N HIS A 60 5.24 12.53 1.14
CA HIS A 60 5.16 11.56 0.04
C HIS A 60 4.72 10.18 0.54
N ILE A 61 4.08 9.42 -0.33
CA ILE A 61 3.61 8.06 -0.05
C ILE A 61 4.78 7.08 0.11
N LYS A 62 4.67 6.23 1.13
CA LYS A 62 5.43 4.98 1.28
C LYS A 62 4.45 3.82 1.47
N ILE A 63 4.54 2.82 0.60
CA ILE A 63 3.80 1.57 0.75
C ILE A 63 4.54 0.69 1.76
N ALA A 64 3.82 0.18 2.76
CA ALA A 64 4.34 -0.72 3.78
C ALA A 64 3.78 -2.14 3.60
N ASP A 65 4.23 -3.09 4.43
CA ASP A 65 3.76 -4.49 4.49
C ASP A 65 3.66 -5.22 3.13
N PHE A 66 4.77 -5.86 2.75
CA PHE A 66 4.85 -6.69 1.53
C PHE A 66 4.56 -8.17 1.81
N GLY A 67 4.03 -8.52 2.99
CA GLY A 67 3.83 -9.91 3.42
C GLY A 67 2.86 -10.71 2.55
N LEU A 68 1.98 -10.04 1.82
CA LEU A 68 1.03 -10.65 0.89
C LEU A 68 1.42 -10.52 -0.58
N CYS A 69 2.63 -10.03 -0.90
CA CYS A 69 3.08 -9.95 -2.29
C CYS A 69 3.17 -11.33 -2.96
N LYS A 70 3.12 -11.35 -4.29
CA LYS A 70 3.37 -12.54 -5.10
C LYS A 70 4.27 -12.20 -6.27
N GLU A 71 5.38 -12.90 -6.35
CA GLU A 71 6.37 -12.81 -7.44
C GLU A 71 5.99 -13.71 -8.62
N ASP A 72 6.71 -13.56 -9.74
CA ASP A 72 6.53 -14.28 -11.00
C ASP A 72 5.16 -14.10 -11.68
N ILE A 73 4.48 -12.98 -11.40
CA ILE A 73 3.19 -12.62 -12.00
C ILE A 73 3.39 -11.55 -13.07
N THR A 74 3.55 -11.99 -14.32
CA THR A 74 3.58 -11.11 -15.50
C THR A 74 2.21 -11.02 -16.18
N TYR A 75 2.07 -10.21 -17.24
CA TYR A 75 0.82 -10.13 -17.99
C TYR A 75 0.42 -11.50 -18.57
N GLY A 76 -0.75 -11.99 -18.17
CA GLY A 76 -1.25 -13.32 -18.53
C GLY A 76 -0.90 -14.44 -17.54
N SER A 77 0.04 -14.22 -16.62
CA SER A 77 0.26 -15.10 -15.46
C SER A 77 -0.87 -14.94 -14.44
N THR A 78 -1.17 -16.01 -13.71
CA THR A 78 -2.20 -16.02 -12.66
C THR A 78 -1.74 -16.70 -11.38
N THR A 79 -2.45 -16.42 -10.29
CA THR A 79 -2.36 -17.08 -8.99
C THR A 79 -3.78 -17.30 -8.44
N LYS A 80 -3.89 -18.10 -7.38
CA LYS A 80 -5.19 -18.52 -6.82
C LYS A 80 -5.35 -18.29 -5.30
N THR A 81 -4.31 -17.86 -4.59
CA THR A 81 -4.39 -17.72 -3.13
C THR A 81 -5.48 -16.72 -2.72
N PHE A 82 -6.45 -17.14 -1.91
CA PHE A 82 -7.41 -16.22 -1.31
C PHE A 82 -6.73 -15.43 -0.17
N CYS A 83 -6.43 -14.15 -0.40
CA CYS A 83 -5.78 -13.28 0.58
C CYS A 83 -6.12 -11.81 0.34
N GLY A 84 -5.88 -10.97 1.35
CA GLY A 84 -6.16 -9.54 1.34
C GLY A 84 -7.20 -9.16 2.39
N THR A 85 -7.44 -7.87 2.52
CA THR A 85 -8.40 -7.32 3.49
C THR A 85 -9.83 -7.34 2.89
N PRO A 86 -10.85 -7.88 3.59
CA PRO A 86 -12.18 -8.18 3.00
C PRO A 86 -12.84 -7.06 2.20
N GLU A 87 -12.77 -5.82 2.68
CA GLU A 87 -13.37 -4.64 2.09
C GLU A 87 -12.68 -4.19 0.78
N TYR A 88 -11.46 -4.67 0.55
CA TYR A 88 -10.61 -4.34 -0.59
C TYR A 88 -10.49 -5.49 -1.61
N LEU A 89 -11.05 -6.66 -1.31
CA LEU A 89 -10.98 -7.82 -2.19
C LEU A 89 -11.65 -7.54 -3.54
N ALA A 90 -10.95 -7.89 -4.62
CA ALA A 90 -11.48 -7.80 -5.97
C ALA A 90 -12.50 -8.91 -6.25
N PRO A 91 -13.50 -8.69 -7.13
CA PRO A 91 -14.53 -9.67 -7.46
C PRO A 91 -13.96 -11.05 -7.85
N GLU A 92 -12.93 -11.08 -8.68
CA GLU A 92 -12.32 -12.32 -9.15
C GLU A 92 -11.64 -13.14 -8.04
N VAL A 93 -11.19 -12.50 -6.96
CA VAL A 93 -10.63 -13.18 -5.78
C VAL A 93 -11.76 -13.83 -4.98
N LEU A 94 -12.91 -13.15 -4.85
CA LEU A 94 -14.09 -13.65 -4.16
C LEU A 94 -14.77 -14.82 -4.89
N GLU A 95 -14.69 -14.83 -6.22
CA GLU A 95 -15.21 -15.92 -7.05
C GLU A 95 -14.28 -17.16 -7.09
N ASP A 96 -13.18 -17.15 -6.32
CA ASP A 96 -12.14 -18.20 -6.33
C ASP A 96 -11.59 -18.49 -7.75
N LEU A 97 -11.54 -17.44 -8.58
CA LEU A 97 -10.97 -17.50 -9.92
C LEU A 97 -9.47 -17.25 -9.86
N ASP A 98 -8.77 -17.78 -10.85
CA ASP A 98 -7.39 -17.40 -11.12
C ASP A 98 -7.32 -15.91 -11.45
N TYR A 99 -6.46 -15.19 -10.74
CA TYR A 99 -6.34 -13.73 -10.86
C TYR A 99 -4.87 -13.32 -11.07
N GLY A 100 -4.68 -12.10 -11.58
CA GLY A 100 -3.35 -11.53 -11.84
C GLY A 100 -3.27 -10.09 -11.34
N ARG A 101 -2.37 -9.30 -11.93
CA ARG A 101 -2.08 -7.91 -11.53
C ARG A 101 -3.28 -6.94 -11.48
N ALA A 102 -4.38 -7.26 -12.16
CA ALA A 102 -5.58 -6.43 -12.17
C ALA A 102 -6.24 -6.26 -10.79
N VAL A 103 -5.95 -7.14 -9.81
CA VAL A 103 -6.45 -7.02 -8.44
C VAL A 103 -5.92 -5.77 -7.73
N ASP A 104 -4.68 -5.37 -8.02
CA ASP A 104 -4.08 -4.17 -7.42
C ASP A 104 -4.77 -2.90 -7.93
N TRP A 105 -5.19 -2.88 -9.19
CA TRP A 105 -5.95 -1.77 -9.77
C TRP A 105 -7.37 -1.64 -9.21
N TRP A 106 -7.99 -2.77 -8.83
CA TRP A 106 -9.22 -2.73 -8.03
C TRP A 106 -8.97 -2.09 -6.67
N GLY A 107 -7.91 -2.52 -5.97
CA GLY A 107 -7.49 -1.94 -4.70
C GLY A 107 -7.29 -0.43 -4.79
N ILE A 108 -6.62 0.07 -5.83
CA ILE A 108 -6.48 1.52 -6.09
C ILE A 108 -7.83 2.20 -6.22
N GLY A 109 -8.77 1.58 -6.94
CA GLY A 109 -10.15 2.06 -7.06
C GLY A 109 -10.83 2.21 -5.70
N VAL A 110 -10.68 1.22 -4.81
CA VAL A 110 -11.26 1.25 -3.46
C VAL A 110 -10.63 2.36 -2.63
N VAL A 111 -9.29 2.42 -2.58
CA VAL A 111 -8.53 3.42 -1.82
C VAL A 111 -8.82 4.85 -2.29
N MET A 112 -8.82 5.10 -3.60
CA MET A 112 -9.14 6.43 -4.14
C MET A 112 -10.60 6.81 -3.93
N TYR A 113 -11.53 5.85 -4.02
CA TYR A 113 -12.93 6.08 -3.69
C TYR A 113 -13.04 6.51 -2.23
N GLU A 114 -12.39 5.80 -1.32
CA GLU A 114 -12.44 6.09 0.11
C GLU A 114 -11.85 7.46 0.44
N MET A 115 -10.71 7.83 -0.15
CA MET A 115 -10.15 9.18 -0.01
C MET A 115 -11.14 10.28 -0.44
N MET A 116 -11.80 10.15 -1.60
CA MET A 116 -12.71 11.19 -2.13
C MET A 116 -14.11 11.16 -1.52
N CYS A 117 -14.57 10.01 -1.04
CA CYS A 117 -15.95 9.80 -0.58
C CYS A 117 -16.06 9.64 0.95
N GLY A 118 -14.95 9.41 1.65
CA GLY A 118 -14.90 9.25 3.11
C GLY A 118 -15.52 7.97 3.64
N ARG A 119 -15.68 6.98 2.77
CA ARG A 119 -16.28 5.67 3.04
C ARG A 119 -15.91 4.68 1.96
N LEU A 120 -15.99 3.40 2.27
CA LEU A 120 -15.82 2.32 1.30
C LEU A 120 -16.90 2.33 0.20
N PRO A 121 -16.58 1.86 -1.03
CA PRO A 121 -17.56 1.72 -2.11
C PRO A 121 -18.61 0.66 -1.81
N PHE A 122 -18.22 -0.40 -1.10
CA PHE A 122 -19.08 -1.47 -0.61
C PHE A 122 -18.79 -1.71 0.86
N TYR A 123 -19.83 -1.84 1.68
CA TYR A 123 -19.64 -2.10 3.10
C TYR A 123 -20.85 -2.84 3.68
N ASN A 124 -20.55 -3.88 4.46
CA ASN A 124 -21.51 -4.52 5.35
C ASN A 124 -20.73 -5.16 6.51
N LYS A 125 -21.32 -5.19 7.71
CA LYS A 125 -20.72 -5.89 8.87
C LYS A 125 -20.68 -7.40 8.68
N ASP A 126 -21.58 -7.94 7.87
CA ASP A 126 -21.66 -9.34 7.51
C ASP A 126 -20.86 -9.55 6.21
N HIS A 127 -19.81 -10.38 6.28
CA HIS A 127 -18.90 -10.60 5.16
C HIS A 127 -19.61 -11.23 3.96
N ASP A 128 -20.60 -12.11 4.16
CA ASP A 128 -21.33 -12.72 3.05
C ASP A 128 -22.14 -11.67 2.28
N LYS A 129 -22.71 -10.71 3.02
CA LYS A 129 -23.40 -9.56 2.42
C LYS A 129 -22.41 -8.61 1.75
N LEU A 130 -21.26 -8.32 2.37
CA LEU A 130 -20.20 -7.50 1.77
C LEU A 130 -19.75 -8.10 0.43
N PHE A 131 -19.46 -9.39 0.40
CA PHE A 131 -19.03 -10.09 -0.82
C PHE A 131 -20.12 -10.05 -1.89
N THR A 132 -21.39 -10.23 -1.51
CA THR A 132 -22.52 -10.06 -2.43
C THR A 132 -22.56 -8.64 -3.03
N LEU A 133 -22.33 -7.60 -2.23
CA LEU A 133 -22.27 -6.22 -2.71
C LEU A 133 -21.11 -6.03 -3.71
N ILE A 134 -19.91 -6.52 -3.36
CA ILE A 134 -18.72 -6.46 -4.23
C ILE A 134 -18.96 -7.17 -5.56
N LEU A 135 -19.66 -8.31 -5.56
CA LEU A 135 -19.93 -9.08 -6.77
C LEU A 135 -21.07 -8.52 -7.63
N MET A 136 -22.13 -7.99 -7.01
CA MET A 136 -23.40 -7.75 -7.72
C MET A 136 -23.76 -6.27 -7.87
N GLU A 137 -23.40 -5.43 -6.90
CA GLU A 137 -23.86 -4.04 -6.88
C GLU A 137 -22.97 -3.11 -7.69
N SER A 138 -23.58 -2.12 -8.34
CA SER A 138 -22.85 -1.02 -8.96
C SER A 138 -22.40 0.00 -7.91
N VAL A 139 -21.17 0.50 -8.02
CA VAL A 139 -20.66 1.59 -7.18
C VAL A 139 -21.53 2.85 -7.31
N ARG A 140 -21.76 3.56 -6.20
CA ARG A 140 -22.59 4.78 -6.17
C ARG A 140 -21.76 6.00 -5.81
N PHE A 141 -21.82 7.03 -6.65
CA PHE A 141 -21.03 8.24 -6.46
C PHE A 141 -21.80 9.38 -5.82
N PRO A 142 -21.19 10.15 -4.89
CA PRO A 142 -21.73 11.43 -4.45
C PRO A 142 -21.90 12.42 -5.61
N ARG A 143 -22.83 13.38 -5.46
CA ARG A 143 -23.02 14.44 -6.47
C ARG A 143 -21.78 15.32 -6.64
N GLY A 144 -21.00 15.52 -5.57
CA GLY A 144 -19.86 16.42 -5.52
C GLY A 144 -18.61 16.00 -6.32
N LEU A 145 -18.50 14.74 -6.74
CA LEU A 145 -17.33 14.29 -7.53
C LEU A 145 -17.37 14.85 -8.95
N SER A 146 -16.21 15.25 -9.45
CA SER A 146 -15.99 15.66 -10.83
C SER A 146 -16.27 14.52 -11.82
N ALA A 147 -16.50 14.88 -13.09
CA ALA A 147 -16.68 13.89 -14.15
C ALA A 147 -15.42 13.03 -14.34
N ALA A 148 -14.23 13.62 -14.20
CA ALA A 148 -12.95 12.92 -14.30
C ALA A 148 -12.77 11.91 -13.16
N ALA A 149 -13.07 12.29 -11.92
CA ALA A 149 -12.99 11.39 -10.76
C ALA A 149 -13.97 10.20 -10.92
N LYS A 150 -15.23 10.48 -11.28
CA LYS A 150 -16.24 9.45 -11.54
C LYS A 150 -15.80 8.50 -12.66
N SER A 151 -15.27 9.03 -13.77
CA SER A 151 -14.75 8.22 -14.88
C SER A 151 -13.62 7.29 -14.42
N LEU A 152 -12.65 7.80 -13.67
CA LEU A 152 -11.53 7.01 -13.15
C LEU A 152 -12.02 5.87 -12.26
N LEU A 153 -12.80 6.19 -11.23
CA LEU A 153 -13.32 5.21 -10.28
C LEU A 153 -14.22 4.19 -10.96
N THR A 154 -15.02 4.61 -11.94
CA THR A 154 -15.85 3.68 -12.73
C THR A 154 -14.99 2.68 -13.48
N GLY A 155 -13.86 3.11 -14.08
CA GLY A 155 -12.94 2.23 -14.81
C GLY A 155 -12.16 1.28 -13.90
N LEU A 156 -11.69 1.75 -12.75
CA LEU A 156 -10.94 0.94 -11.77
C LEU A 156 -11.82 -0.08 -11.06
N LEU A 157 -13.09 0.26 -10.80
CA LEU A 157 -14.06 -0.60 -10.11
C LEU A 157 -14.94 -1.41 -11.07
N ILE A 158 -14.46 -1.67 -12.29
CA ILE A 158 -15.07 -2.64 -13.19
C ILE A 158 -14.84 -4.04 -12.64
N LYS A 159 -15.91 -4.83 -12.54
CA LYS A 159 -15.84 -6.18 -11.97
C LYS A 159 -15.07 -7.17 -12.82
N ASP A 160 -15.24 -7.10 -14.15
CA ASP A 160 -14.47 -7.91 -15.11
C ASP A 160 -13.03 -7.39 -15.22
N PRO A 161 -12.01 -8.13 -14.73
CA PRO A 161 -10.63 -7.65 -14.71
C PRO A 161 -10.07 -7.38 -16.11
N LYS A 162 -10.59 -8.01 -17.16
CA LYS A 162 -10.12 -7.80 -18.55
C LYS A 162 -10.62 -6.49 -19.15
N LYS A 163 -11.67 -5.90 -18.57
CA LYS A 163 -12.23 -4.60 -18.97
C LYS A 163 -11.88 -3.49 -17.99
N ARG A 164 -11.28 -3.83 -16.85
CA ARG A 164 -10.85 -2.89 -15.82
C ARG A 164 -9.73 -2.01 -16.36
N LEU A 165 -9.77 -0.73 -16.00
CA LEU A 165 -8.69 0.21 -16.31
C LEU A 165 -7.38 -0.29 -15.67
N GLY A 166 -6.33 -0.46 -16.48
CA GLY A 166 -5.06 -1.08 -16.10
C GLY A 166 -5.05 -2.61 -16.21
N GLY A 167 -6.18 -3.25 -16.53
CA GLY A 167 -6.27 -4.70 -16.72
C GLY A 167 -5.69 -5.20 -18.06
N GLY A 168 -5.45 -4.28 -19.00
CA GLY A 168 -4.86 -4.57 -20.31
C GLY A 168 -3.35 -4.80 -20.26
N PRO A 169 -2.70 -5.00 -21.43
CA PRO A 169 -1.25 -5.15 -21.53
C PRO A 169 -0.49 -3.89 -21.08
N ASP A 170 -1.07 -2.71 -21.27
CA ASP A 170 -0.47 -1.40 -20.95
C ASP A 170 -0.44 -1.09 -19.44
N ASP A 171 -1.16 -1.85 -18.62
CA ASP A 171 -1.07 -1.81 -17.15
C ASP A 171 -1.20 -0.39 -16.57
N ALA A 172 -0.25 0.03 -15.73
CA ALA A 172 -0.20 1.36 -15.16
C ALA A 172 -0.26 2.48 -16.23
N GLN A 173 0.30 2.28 -17.43
CA GLN A 173 0.32 3.32 -18.47
C GLN A 173 -1.09 3.71 -18.92
N GLU A 174 -2.02 2.76 -18.96
CA GLU A 174 -3.42 3.03 -19.28
C GLU A 174 -4.02 4.00 -18.25
N ILE A 175 -3.78 3.74 -16.95
CA ILE A 175 -4.27 4.58 -15.85
C ILE A 175 -3.57 5.94 -15.86
N MET A 176 -2.25 5.97 -16.11
CA MET A 176 -1.44 7.19 -16.14
C MET A 176 -1.90 8.18 -17.22
N SER A 177 -2.46 7.66 -18.32
CA SER A 177 -3.01 8.46 -19.43
C SER A 177 -4.42 9.01 -19.16
N HIS A 178 -5.08 8.56 -18.09
CA HIS A 178 -6.46 8.94 -17.81
C HIS A 178 -6.59 10.44 -17.47
N VAL A 179 -7.66 11.08 -17.94
CA VAL A 179 -7.89 12.54 -17.82
C VAL A 179 -7.81 13.07 -16.38
N PHE A 180 -8.14 12.24 -15.39
CA PHE A 180 -8.01 12.59 -13.97
C PHE A 180 -6.57 12.93 -13.57
N PHE A 181 -5.56 12.35 -14.22
CA PHE A 181 -4.14 12.59 -13.97
C PHE A 181 -3.49 13.54 -14.99
N SER A 182 -4.27 14.21 -15.83
CA SER A 182 -3.75 15.10 -16.90
C SER A 182 -2.86 16.25 -16.40
N SER A 183 -2.97 16.63 -15.12
CA SER A 183 -2.12 17.65 -14.50
C SER A 183 -0.80 17.11 -13.91
N ILE A 184 -0.59 15.79 -13.92
CA ILE A 184 0.59 15.15 -13.32
C ILE A 184 1.68 14.98 -14.39
N ASN A 185 2.86 15.54 -14.11
CA ASN A 185 4.07 15.15 -14.82
C ASN A 185 4.68 13.95 -14.08
N TRP A 186 4.53 12.75 -14.65
CA TRP A 186 5.00 11.49 -14.03
C TRP A 186 6.50 11.46 -13.78
N LEU A 187 7.31 12.08 -14.65
CA LEU A 187 8.76 12.16 -14.44
C LEU A 187 9.12 13.04 -13.23
N ASP A 188 8.43 14.18 -13.09
CA ASP A 188 8.62 15.06 -11.93
C ASP A 188 8.09 14.41 -10.65
N LEU A 189 7.03 13.62 -10.73
CA LEU A 189 6.48 12.84 -9.60
C LEU A 189 7.50 11.82 -9.09
N GLU A 190 8.06 10.98 -9.97
CA GLU A 190 9.05 9.97 -9.61
C GLU A 190 10.32 10.60 -9.01
N GLN A 191 10.69 11.79 -9.49
CA GLN A 191 11.83 12.55 -8.98
C GLN A 191 11.49 13.37 -7.72
N LYS A 192 10.28 13.21 -7.14
CA LYS A 192 9.76 13.96 -5.98
C LYS A 192 9.88 15.48 -6.14
N LYS A 193 9.71 15.99 -7.36
CA LYS A 193 9.73 17.44 -7.67
C LYS A 193 8.37 18.10 -7.52
N ILE A 194 7.29 17.31 -7.52
CA ILE A 194 5.94 17.82 -7.27
C ILE A 194 5.76 17.96 -5.74
N PRO A 195 5.47 19.17 -5.22
CA PRO A 195 5.32 19.37 -3.80
C PRO A 195 4.07 18.64 -3.27
N PRO A 196 4.16 17.90 -2.15
CA PRO A 196 3.01 17.25 -1.55
C PRO A 196 1.91 18.23 -1.12
N PRO A 197 0.63 17.85 -1.26
CA PRO A 197 -0.51 18.68 -0.86
C PRO A 197 -0.65 18.83 0.65
N PHE A 198 -0.02 17.95 1.42
CA PHE A 198 0.02 17.98 2.87
C PHE A 198 1.42 17.60 3.34
N GLN A 199 2.01 18.47 4.15
CA GLN A 199 3.30 18.22 4.79
C GLN A 199 3.08 17.93 6.28
N PRO A 200 3.42 16.71 6.76
CA PRO A 200 3.32 16.37 8.17
C PRO A 200 4.10 17.35 9.04
N GLN A 201 3.47 17.85 10.10
CA GLN A 201 4.09 18.78 11.06
C GLN A 201 4.81 17.97 12.14
N VAL A 202 5.84 17.22 11.77
CA VAL A 202 6.67 16.46 12.72
C VAL A 202 7.74 17.37 13.33
N SER A 203 7.96 17.25 14.64
CA SER A 203 8.90 18.09 15.39
C SER A 203 10.28 17.47 15.62
N SER A 204 10.39 16.15 15.45
CA SER A 204 11.64 15.39 15.50
C SER A 204 11.52 14.05 14.76
N ASP A 205 12.65 13.39 14.56
CA ASP A 205 12.73 12.06 13.95
C ASP A 205 12.06 10.96 14.78
N THR A 206 11.69 11.25 16.03
CA THR A 206 10.99 10.33 16.96
C THR A 206 9.59 10.81 17.30
N ASP A 207 9.04 11.77 16.56
CA ASP A 207 7.71 12.32 16.81
C ASP A 207 6.63 11.31 16.45
N THR A 208 5.79 10.97 17.44
CA THR A 208 4.73 9.97 17.30
C THR A 208 3.32 10.58 17.23
N ARG A 209 3.16 11.88 16.97
CA ARG A 209 1.84 12.57 16.99
C ARG A 209 0.79 12.04 16.00
N TYR A 210 1.24 11.32 14.98
CA TYR A 210 0.39 10.73 13.94
C TYR A 210 0.17 9.23 14.15
N PHE A 211 0.53 8.70 15.32
CA PHE A 211 0.26 7.33 15.75
C PHE A 211 -0.81 7.33 16.84
N ASP A 212 -1.51 6.21 17.00
CA ASP A 212 -2.54 6.10 18.04
C ASP A 212 -1.93 6.19 19.45
N SER A 213 -2.64 6.90 20.33
CA SER A 213 -2.33 7.00 21.76
C SER A 213 -2.39 5.65 22.48
N GLU A 214 -3.18 4.70 21.97
CA GLU A 214 -3.24 3.34 22.49
C GLU A 214 -1.85 2.68 22.45
N PHE A 215 -1.18 2.72 21.30
CA PHE A 215 0.15 2.12 21.16
C PHE A 215 1.26 2.93 21.82
N THR A 216 1.20 4.26 21.70
CA THR A 216 2.27 5.13 22.24
C THR A 216 2.22 5.28 23.76
N GLY A 217 1.11 4.92 24.38
CA GLY A 217 0.94 4.89 25.84
C GLY A 217 1.40 3.58 26.50
N GLU A 218 1.67 2.52 25.74
CA GLU A 218 2.07 1.22 26.26
C GLU A 218 3.59 1.11 26.55
N SER A 219 3.96 0.26 27.50
CA SER A 219 5.38 -0.04 27.79
C SER A 219 5.98 -0.93 26.70
N VAL A 220 7.16 -0.56 26.20
CA VAL A 220 7.90 -1.38 25.24
C VAL A 220 8.60 -2.53 25.98
N GLU A 221 7.87 -3.60 26.25
CA GLU A 221 8.41 -4.84 26.81
C GLU A 221 8.30 -5.97 25.80
N LEU A 222 9.45 -6.51 25.37
CA LEU A 222 9.46 -7.70 24.52
C LEU A 222 9.03 -8.90 25.35
N THR A 223 8.10 -9.71 24.82
CA THR A 223 7.71 -10.97 25.45
C THR A 223 8.94 -11.88 25.56
N PRO A 224 9.33 -12.33 26.76
CA PRO A 224 10.45 -13.25 26.92
C PRO A 224 10.20 -14.55 26.15
N PRO A 225 11.24 -15.18 25.57
CA PRO A 225 11.10 -16.46 24.88
C PRO A 225 10.57 -17.54 25.83
N ASP A 226 9.67 -18.38 25.34
CA ASP A 226 9.10 -19.49 26.12
C ASP A 226 10.17 -20.57 26.35
N LEU A 227 10.71 -20.58 27.58
CA LEU A 227 11.71 -21.55 28.04
C LEU A 227 11.18 -22.98 28.18
N SER A 228 9.85 -23.18 28.12
CA SER A 228 9.23 -24.52 28.15
C SER A 228 9.19 -25.19 26.77
N SER A 229 9.38 -24.42 25.70
CA SER A 229 9.60 -24.95 24.36
C SER A 229 11.05 -25.42 24.23
N HIS A 230 11.28 -26.72 24.14
CA HIS A 230 12.62 -27.32 23.91
C HIS A 230 13.30 -26.90 22.58
N HIS A 231 12.74 -25.93 21.84
CA HIS A 231 13.21 -25.46 20.54
C HIS A 231 14.07 -24.18 20.60
N LEU A 232 14.11 -23.46 21.73
CA LEU A 232 14.85 -22.21 21.86
C LEU A 232 16.14 -22.39 22.67
N ASN A 233 16.95 -23.40 22.35
CA ASN A 233 18.35 -23.37 22.76
C ASN A 233 19.08 -22.24 22.00
N SER A 234 20.11 -21.66 22.63
CA SER A 234 20.97 -20.62 22.06
C SER A 234 21.21 -20.86 20.57
N ILE A 235 20.84 -19.89 19.73
CA ILE A 235 21.12 -19.91 18.29
C ILE A 235 22.64 -19.82 18.12
N ALA A 236 23.32 -20.96 18.15
CA ALA A 236 24.68 -21.06 17.65
C ALA A 236 24.57 -21.12 16.13
N GLU A 237 25.38 -20.33 15.42
CA GLU A 237 25.42 -20.25 13.95
C GLU A 237 25.66 -21.60 13.23
N GLU A 238 25.84 -22.71 13.95
CA GLU A 238 26.27 -24.02 13.44
C GLU A 238 25.29 -25.19 13.66
N MET A 239 24.05 -25.00 14.15
CA MET A 239 23.11 -26.14 14.35
C MET A 239 22.03 -26.23 13.25
N GLU A 240 22.36 -26.89 12.14
CA GLU A 240 21.49 -27.16 10.97
C GLU A 240 20.29 -28.13 11.22
N GLN A 241 20.19 -28.73 12.41
CA GLN A 241 19.29 -29.85 12.74
C GLN A 241 17.75 -29.63 12.74
N SER A 242 17.32 -28.63 13.52
CA SER A 242 16.01 -28.69 14.20
C SER A 242 15.41 -27.32 14.59
N GLN A 243 16.03 -26.23 14.16
CA GLN A 243 15.42 -24.89 14.21
C GLN A 243 14.95 -24.51 12.80
N PRO A 244 13.86 -23.73 12.67
CA PRO A 244 13.47 -23.20 11.36
C PRO A 244 14.63 -22.34 10.84
N TYR A 245 15.41 -22.89 9.92
CA TYR A 245 16.37 -22.13 9.14
C TYR A 245 15.54 -21.19 8.26
N PHE A 246 15.67 -19.89 8.49
CA PHE A 246 15.04 -18.86 7.66
C PHE A 246 16.04 -18.43 6.57
N PRO A 247 16.02 -19.08 5.39
CA PRO A 247 16.93 -18.71 4.32
C PRO A 247 16.74 -17.23 3.97
N GLN A 248 17.85 -16.55 3.66
CA GLN A 248 17.85 -15.14 3.22
C GLN A 248 17.33 -14.12 4.25
N PHE A 249 17.19 -14.49 5.53
CA PHE A 249 16.79 -13.55 6.57
C PHE A 249 17.88 -12.50 6.88
N SER A 250 19.16 -12.90 6.83
CA SER A 250 20.29 -12.00 6.98
C SER A 250 20.53 -11.21 5.69
N TYR A 251 20.20 -9.91 5.72
CA TYR A 251 20.39 -8.99 4.60
C TYR A 251 20.98 -7.65 5.09
N GLN A 252 21.89 -7.06 4.32
CA GLN A 252 22.44 -5.73 4.57
C GLN A 252 22.40 -4.90 3.30
N ASP A 253 21.81 -3.71 3.40
CA ASP A 253 21.79 -2.75 2.31
C ASP A 253 23.15 -2.03 2.19
N LEU A 254 23.74 -2.10 1.01
CA LEU A 254 25.02 -1.45 0.69
C LEU A 254 24.87 0.07 0.53
N ALA A 255 23.66 0.58 0.28
CA ALA A 255 23.42 2.02 0.16
C ALA A 255 23.36 2.73 1.53
N GLY A 256 22.71 2.11 2.53
CA GLY A 256 22.61 2.67 3.88
C GLY A 256 23.93 2.67 4.69
N SER A 257 24.90 1.83 4.29
CA SER A 257 26.20 1.70 4.97
C SER A 257 27.20 2.81 4.58
N ILE A 258 27.04 3.41 3.39
CA ILE A 258 27.88 4.54 2.94
C ILE A 258 27.55 5.83 3.72
N SER A 259 26.27 6.05 4.07
CA SER A 259 25.84 7.20 4.88
C SER A 259 26.35 7.17 6.33
N ILE A 260 26.53 5.98 6.91
CA ILE A 260 27.02 5.83 8.29
C ILE A 260 28.54 6.03 8.38
N SER A 261 29.28 5.67 7.32
CA SER A 261 30.74 5.83 7.26
C SER A 261 31.19 7.27 6.95
N ALA A 262 30.35 8.09 6.28
CA ALA A 262 30.68 9.50 6.02
C ALA A 262 30.52 10.42 7.25
N SER A 263 29.72 10.03 8.24
CA SER A 263 29.45 10.84 9.43
C SER A 263 30.48 10.69 10.55
N SER A 264 31.41 9.73 10.44
CA SER A 264 32.42 9.42 11.46
C SER A 264 33.85 9.90 11.14
N CYS A 265 34.06 10.63 10.03
CA CYS A 265 35.39 11.09 9.61
C CYS A 265 35.67 12.60 9.72
N PHE A 266 34.80 13.42 10.34
CA PHE A 266 35.08 14.85 10.58
C PHE A 266 34.93 15.24 12.05
N SER A 267 35.81 14.73 12.89
CA SER A 267 36.16 15.36 14.16
C SER A 267 37.51 14.87 14.66
N HIS A 268 38.60 15.35 14.05
CA HIS A 268 39.90 15.57 14.71
C HIS A 268 40.87 16.27 13.75
N THR A 269 40.97 17.59 13.89
CA THR A 269 42.24 18.35 13.89
C THR A 269 41.96 19.71 14.52
#